data_AF-A0AAV7FER3-F1
#
_entry.id   AF-A0AAV7FER3-F1
#
_cell.length_a   1.000
_cell.length_b   1.000
_cell.length_c   1.000
_cell.angle_alpha   90.00
_cell.angle_beta   90.00
_cell.angle_gamma   90.00
#
_symmetry.space_group_name_H-M   'P 1'
#
loop_
_entity.id
_entity.type
_entity.pdbx_description
1 polymer ?
#
loop_
_entity_poly.entity_id
_entity_poly.type
_entity_poly.pdbx_seq_one_letter_code
_entity_poly.pdbx_strand_id
1 'polypeptide(L)'
;MLYSAPVHQMQQYYRRGVLDNCYAKWSALFDCLNLKTKRSSELQEILESREKSKRHIWSFRTVEEASAHWEELFGHVNDGE
;
A
#
# COMPACT_ATOMS: atom_id res chain seq x y z
N MET A 1 15.98 8.38 27.66
CA MET A 1 16.01 8.43 26.18
C MET A 1 14.59 8.63 25.67
N LEU A 2 14.18 9.88 25.46
CA LEU A 2 12.89 10.25 24.86
C LEU A 2 13.20 11.20 23.71
N TYR A 3 13.72 10.66 22.60
CA TYR A 3 13.80 11.43 21.35
C TYR A 3 12.40 11.49 20.73
N SER A 4 11.63 12.45 21.25
CA SER A 4 10.67 13.30 20.53
C SER A 4 9.77 12.61 19.50
N ALA A 5 8.57 12.22 19.94
CA ALA A 5 7.44 11.96 19.05
C ALA A 5 7.21 13.09 17.99
N PRO A 6 7.41 14.39 18.29
CA PRO A 6 7.26 15.44 17.29
C PRO A 6 8.29 15.41 16.16
N VAL A 7 9.57 15.19 16.46
CA VAL A 7 10.64 15.21 15.45
C VAL A 7 10.53 13.98 14.54
N HIS A 8 10.19 12.81 15.10
CA HIS A 8 9.97 11.61 14.31
C HIS A 8 8.81 11.78 13.32
N GLN A 9 7.69 12.35 13.78
CA GLN A 9 6.52 12.58 12.93
C GLN A 9 6.82 13.56 11.79
N MET A 10 7.55 14.64 12.08
CA MET A 10 7.99 15.60 11.06
C MET A 10 8.99 15.00 10.06
N GLN A 11 9.93 14.18 10.50
CA GLN A 11 10.88 13.48 9.62
C GLN A 11 10.17 12.52 8.65
N GLN A 12 9.18 11.74 9.13
CA GLN A 12 8.41 10.85 8.26
C GLN A 12 7.54 11.63 7.28
N TYR A 13 6.97 12.76 7.70
CA TYR A 13 6.23 13.65 6.81
C TYR A 13 7.10 14.16 5.66
N TYR A 14 8.32 14.66 5.94
CA TYR A 14 9.24 15.08 4.88
C TYR A 14 9.71 13.93 3.98
N ARG A 15 9.87 12.72 4.54
CA ARG A 15 10.38 11.56 3.80
C ARG A 15 9.33 10.86 2.93
N ARG A 16 8.07 10.82 3.37
CA ARG A 16 6.99 10.04 2.74
C ARG A 16 5.81 10.90 2.27
N GLY A 17 5.82 12.20 2.57
CA GLY A 17 4.74 13.13 2.23
C GLY A 17 3.45 12.95 3.03
N VAL A 18 3.46 12.11 4.08
CA VAL A 18 2.25 11.74 4.84
C VAL A 18 2.54 11.79 6.34
N LEU A 19 1.67 12.45 7.11
CA LEU A 19 1.73 12.46 8.57
C LEU A 19 1.30 11.10 9.10
N ASP A 20 2.14 10.47 9.91
CA ASP A 20 1.75 9.26 10.65
C ASP A 20 0.87 9.67 11.83
N ASN A 21 -0.44 9.79 11.57
CA ASN A 21 -1.48 10.17 12.52
C ASN A 21 -2.43 9.00 12.81
N CYS A 22 -2.01 7.77 12.53
CA CYS A 22 -2.81 6.55 12.67
C CYS A 22 -4.09 6.49 11.81
N TYR A 23 -4.42 7.49 10.99
CA TYR A 23 -5.68 7.53 10.23
C TYR A 23 -5.86 6.29 9.36
N ALA A 24 -4.82 5.91 8.60
CA ALA A 24 -4.85 4.71 7.76
C ALA A 24 -5.12 3.42 8.57
N LYS A 25 -4.57 3.31 9.78
CA LYS A 25 -4.79 2.17 10.67
C LYS A 25 -6.22 2.14 11.22
N TRP A 26 -6.74 3.30 11.61
CA TRP A 26 -8.13 3.45 12.04
C TRP A 26 -9.12 3.13 10.91
N SER A 27 -8.87 3.65 9.71
CA SER A 27 -9.67 3.33 8.52
C SER A 27 -9.67 1.84 8.23
N ALA A 28 -8.52 1.16 8.32
CA ALA A 28 -8.44 -0.29 8.13
C ALA A 28 -9.23 -1.08 9.18
N LEU A 29 -9.21 -0.64 10.44
CA LEU A 29 -10.01 -1.25 11.51
C LEU A 29 -11.51 -1.10 11.25
N PHE A 30 -11.98 0.11 10.95
CA PHE A 30 -13.38 0.37 10.65
C PHE A 30 -13.84 -0.38 9.40
N ASP A 31 -13.00 -0.44 8.37
CA ASP A 31 -13.29 -1.19 7.15
C ASP A 31 -13.45 -2.69 7.44
N CYS A 32 -12.54 -3.28 8.24
CA CYS A 32 -12.63 -4.67 8.65
C CYS A 32 -13.93 -4.97 9.43
N LEU A 33 -14.28 -4.11 10.40
CA LEU A 33 -15.53 -4.26 11.16
C LEU A 33 -16.76 -4.16 10.25
N ASN A 34 -16.77 -3.21 9.31
CA ASN A 34 -17.85 -3.08 8.33
C ASN A 34 -17.97 -4.33 7.46
N LEU A 35 -16.87 -4.82 6.89
CA LEU A 35 -16.87 -6.03 6.07
C LEU A 35 -17.37 -7.26 6.83
N LYS A 36 -16.99 -7.40 8.10
CA LYS A 36 -17.42 -8.52 8.95
C LYS A 36 -18.94 -8.57 9.18
N THR A 37 -19.63 -7.44 9.03
CA THR A 37 -21.10 -7.38 9.16
C THR A 37 -21.85 -7.69 7.86
N LYS A 38 -21.15 -7.87 6.74
CA LYS A 38 -21.77 -8.17 5.43
C LYS A 38 -22.00 -9.66 5.22
N ARG A 39 -22.99 -10.00 4.40
CA ARG A 39 -23.20 -11.38 3.94
C ARG A 39 -22.06 -11.79 3.00
N SER A 40 -21.71 -13.07 2.96
CA SER A 40 -20.61 -13.59 2.12
C SER A 40 -20.69 -13.16 0.65
N SER A 41 -21.88 -13.16 0.05
CA SER A 41 -22.08 -12.75 -1.35
C SER A 41 -21.76 -11.26 -1.57
N GLU A 42 -22.19 -10.40 -0.66
CA GLU A 42 -21.92 -8.96 -0.70
C GLU A 42 -20.46 -8.65 -0.43
N LEU A 43 -19.84 -9.37 0.52
CA LEU A 43 -18.42 -9.24 0.83
C LEU A 43 -17.57 -9.54 -0.41
N GLN A 44 -17.91 -10.60 -1.14
CA GLN A 44 -17.19 -11.00 -2.35
C GLN A 44 -17.29 -9.93 -3.45
N GLU A 45 -18.49 -9.39 -3.68
CA GLU A 45 -18.70 -8.28 -4.62
C GLU A 45 -17.94 -7.00 -4.22
N ILE A 46 -17.94 -6.66 -2.93
CA ILE A 46 -17.19 -5.51 -2.41
C ILE A 46 -15.68 -5.70 -2.60
N LEU A 47 -15.15 -6.88 -2.34
CA LEU A 47 -13.72 -7.16 -2.54
C LEU A 47 -13.34 -7.16 -4.02
N GLU A 48 -14.14 -7.76 -4.89
CA GLU A 48 -13.90 -7.77 -6.33
C GLU A 48 -13.95 -6.38 -6.97
N SER A 49 -14.94 -5.55 -6.59
CA SER A 49 -15.04 -4.18 -7.09
C SER A 49 -13.86 -3.32 -6.64
N ARG A 50 -13.40 -3.49 -5.38
CA ARG A 50 -12.18 -2.85 -4.87
C ARG A 50 -10.95 -3.28 -5.65
N GLU A 51 -10.80 -4.58 -5.92
CA GLU A 51 -9.66 -5.07 -6.68
C GLU A 51 -9.66 -4.54 -8.11
N LYS A 52 -10.82 -4.57 -8.80
CA LYS A 52 -10.97 -3.97 -10.13
C LYS A 52 -10.71 -2.46 -10.16
N SER A 53 -11.01 -1.75 -9.07
CA SER A 53 -10.74 -0.31 -8.95
C SER A 53 -9.26 0.00 -8.71
N LYS A 54 -8.48 -0.97 -8.20
CA LYS A 54 -7.03 -0.81 -8.07
C LYS A 54 -6.43 -0.83 -9.46
N ARG A 55 -5.70 0.23 -9.74
CA ARG A 55 -4.80 0.37 -10.87
C ARG A 55 -3.63 -0.62 -10.67
N HIS A 56 -3.78 -1.86 -11.13
CA HIS A 56 -2.72 -2.88 -11.07
C HIS A 56 -1.53 -2.49 -11.95
N ILE A 57 -0.29 -2.76 -11.52
CA ILE A 57 0.90 -2.50 -12.37
C ILE A 57 0.80 -3.21 -13.74
N TRP A 58 0.18 -4.39 -13.75
CA TRP A 58 -0.13 -5.19 -14.94
C TRP A 58 -1.22 -4.58 -15.85
N SER A 59 -1.86 -3.51 -15.42
CA SER A 59 -2.78 -2.70 -16.25
C SER A 59 -2.09 -1.53 -16.94
N PHE A 60 -0.85 -1.18 -16.56
CA PHE A 60 -0.06 -0.10 -17.17
C PHE A 60 1.11 -0.60 -18.01
N ARG A 61 1.59 -1.81 -17.72
CA ARG A 61 2.78 -2.38 -18.33
C ARG A 61 2.50 -3.83 -18.67
N THR A 62 2.94 -4.23 -19.86
CA THR A 62 3.06 -5.63 -20.24
C THR A 62 4.02 -6.36 -19.31
N VAL A 63 4.02 -7.70 -19.33
CA VAL A 63 4.89 -8.51 -18.48
C VAL A 63 6.37 -8.18 -18.78
N GLU A 64 6.68 -7.96 -20.05
CA GLU A 64 8.00 -7.60 -20.55
C GLU A 64 8.44 -6.21 -20.06
N GLU A 65 7.56 -5.21 -20.15
CA GLU A 65 7.83 -3.84 -19.67
C GLU A 65 7.94 -3.75 -18.15
N ALA A 66 7.17 -4.57 -17.42
CA ALA A 66 7.26 -4.65 -15.97
C ALA A 66 8.59 -5.31 -15.55
N SER A 67 9.01 -6.38 -16.24
CA SER A 67 10.28 -7.06 -16.00
C SER A 67 11.47 -6.15 -16.30
N ALA A 68 11.46 -5.46 -17.45
CA ALA A 68 12.54 -4.54 -17.82
C ALA A 68 12.67 -3.36 -16.84
N HIS A 69 11.54 -2.80 -16.39
CA HIS A 69 11.53 -1.71 -15.42
C HIS A 69 11.94 -2.16 -14.01
N TRP A 70 11.65 -3.40 -13.63
CA TRP A 70 12.19 -3.97 -12.40
C TRP A 70 13.71 -4.01 -12.50
N GLU A 71 14.23 -4.61 -13.57
CA GLU A 71 15.67 -4.79 -13.80
C GLU A 71 16.42 -3.44 -13.83
N GLU A 72 15.85 -2.41 -14.47
CA GLU A 72 16.39 -1.06 -14.47
C GLU A 72 16.52 -0.47 -13.05
N LEU A 73 15.48 -0.63 -12.22
CA LEU A 73 15.44 -0.03 -10.90
C LEU A 73 16.21 -0.81 -9.84
N PHE A 74 16.27 -2.13 -9.98
CA PHE A 74 16.67 -3.01 -8.90
C PHE A 74 17.62 -4.14 -9.35
N GLY A 75 18.06 -4.20 -10.61
CA GLY A 75 19.00 -5.25 -11.09
C GLY A 75 20.26 -5.37 -10.23
N HIS A 76 20.73 -4.25 -9.68
CA HIS A 76 21.84 -4.18 -8.73
C HIS A 76 21.62 -4.96 -7.41
N VAL A 77 20.38 -5.35 -7.09
CA VAL A 77 20.05 -6.14 -5.90
C VAL A 77 20.49 -7.60 -6.07
N ASN A 78 20.56 -8.10 -7.31
CA ASN A 78 20.97 -9.47 -7.61
C ASN A 78 22.49 -9.62 -7.82
N ASP A 79 23.23 -8.51 -7.93
CA ASP A 79 24.69 -8.50 -8.14
C ASP A 79 25.52 -8.79 -6.87
N GLY A 80 24.84 -9.08 -5.75
CA GLY A 80 25.44 -9.24 -4.42
C GLY A 80 25.48 -10.66 -3.86
N GLU A 81 25.24 -11.70 -4.67
CA GLU A 81 25.54 -13.11 -4.29
C GLU A 81 26.97 -13.52 -4.65
#